data_AF-A0A969PYQ6-F1
#
_entry.id   AF-A0A969PYQ6-F1
#
_cell.length_a   1.000
_cell.length_b   1.000
_cell.length_c   1.000
_cell.angle_alpha   90.00
_cell.angle_beta   90.00
_cell.angle_gamma   90.00
#
_symmetry.space_group_name_H-M   'P 1'
#
loop_
_entity.id
_entity.type
_entity.pdbx_description
1 polymer ?
#
loop_
_entity_poly.entity_id
_entity_poly.type
_entity_poly.pdbx_seq_one_letter_code
_entity_poly.pdbx_strand_id
1 'polypeptide(L)'
;MGRYSRQFGRGNGENQNLLKLGVAIVIGTSVTIVLLIGISYIAFLNSWWLPLAPTLLALGCSSVLVTNFVYISQLQEYNLYLEHEVESRIQDLRKTYRELRAAQDKILVKEKLAALGTLVAGVSHELKNPLHFIQNFASLSVNLANELRETIRDRDRCCEVEVFENIHEISSNLSENLVEIKDHSKRANAIVQTMLPHPDGVASDRTPTDINALLDSTIKLVLYSQQGKYTNFPINLEKNYDRSIPQIEIFDRELSRSLINILDNAYYAVYQKAQLIDSNFRPLILVETENLKESVKIVIQDNGAGIPEDIIGKIFDPFLLPSHKEKVRDWVYQLLTISSSIKIAARSN
;
A
#
# COMPACT_ATOMS: atom_id res chain seq x y z
N MET A 1 23.20 -23.44 -1.06
CA MET A 1 24.25 -24.18 -1.78
C MET A 1 24.57 -25.57 -1.20
N GLY A 2 24.47 -25.83 0.12
CA GLY A 2 24.89 -27.13 0.71
C GLY A 2 23.98 -28.36 0.56
N ARG A 3 22.74 -28.24 0.05
CA ARG A 3 21.84 -29.39 -0.16
C ARG A 3 21.94 -30.02 -1.57
N TYR A 4 22.42 -29.29 -2.56
CA TYR A 4 22.47 -29.75 -3.97
C TYR A 4 23.71 -30.58 -4.32
N SER A 5 24.85 -30.36 -3.64
CA SER A 5 26.04 -31.20 -3.82
C SER A 5 25.79 -32.66 -3.39
N ARG A 6 24.85 -32.90 -2.47
CA ARG A 6 24.45 -34.26 -2.08
C ARG A 6 23.49 -34.93 -3.06
N GLN A 7 22.67 -34.19 -3.81
CA GLN A 7 21.75 -34.75 -4.82
C GLN A 7 22.47 -35.08 -6.13
N PHE A 8 23.40 -34.23 -6.57
CA PHE A 8 24.29 -34.53 -7.71
C PHE A 8 25.17 -35.77 -7.47
N GLY A 9 25.69 -35.93 -6.24
CA GLY A 9 26.45 -37.13 -5.86
C GLY A 9 25.60 -38.41 -5.79
N ARG A 10 24.31 -38.29 -5.47
CA ARG A 10 23.37 -39.42 -5.44
C ARG A 10 22.95 -39.87 -6.83
N GLY A 11 22.61 -38.93 -7.72
CA GLY A 11 22.25 -39.23 -9.11
C GLY A 11 23.39 -39.87 -9.91
N ASN A 12 24.65 -39.46 -9.67
CA ASN A 12 25.81 -40.10 -10.30
C ASN A 12 26.04 -41.53 -9.78
N GLY A 13 25.79 -41.77 -8.49
CA GLY A 13 25.88 -43.11 -7.91
C GLY A 13 24.79 -44.06 -8.43
N GLU A 14 23.55 -43.58 -8.57
CA GLU A 14 22.45 -44.35 -9.15
C GLU A 14 22.66 -44.66 -10.63
N ASN A 15 23.14 -43.70 -11.42
CA ASN A 15 23.48 -43.92 -12.83
C ASN A 15 24.61 -44.95 -12.99
N GLN A 16 25.65 -44.93 -12.14
CA GLN A 16 26.68 -45.97 -12.17
C GLN A 16 26.17 -47.35 -11.77
N ASN A 17 25.24 -47.43 -10.82
CA ASN A 17 24.64 -48.70 -10.41
C ASN A 17 23.74 -49.27 -11.51
N LEU A 18 22.99 -48.43 -12.23
CA LEU A 18 22.18 -48.82 -13.38
C LEU A 18 23.03 -49.26 -14.57
N LEU A 19 24.15 -48.61 -14.82
CA LEU A 19 25.08 -48.99 -15.88
C LEU A 19 25.74 -50.35 -15.58
N LYS A 20 26.12 -50.58 -14.31
CA LYS A 20 26.57 -51.90 -13.83
C LYS A 20 25.47 -52.96 -13.94
N LEU A 21 24.22 -52.61 -13.63
CA LEU A 21 23.06 -53.51 -13.76
C LEU A 21 22.78 -53.84 -15.22
N GLY A 22 22.82 -52.86 -16.12
CA GLY A 22 22.65 -53.06 -17.56
C GLY A 22 23.74 -53.95 -18.15
N VAL A 23 25.00 -53.70 -17.81
CA VAL A 23 26.14 -54.55 -18.21
C VAL A 23 25.96 -55.98 -17.65
N ALA A 24 25.55 -56.12 -16.39
CA ALA A 24 25.28 -57.43 -15.79
C ALA A 24 24.13 -58.17 -16.47
N ILE A 25 23.05 -57.47 -16.86
CA ILE A 25 21.93 -58.04 -17.61
C ILE A 25 22.40 -58.51 -19.00
N VAL A 26 23.15 -57.69 -19.74
CA VAL A 26 23.66 -58.04 -21.08
C VAL A 26 24.62 -59.23 -21.02
N ILE A 27 25.53 -59.25 -20.05
CA ILE A 27 26.44 -60.38 -19.85
C ILE A 27 25.64 -61.63 -19.45
N GLY A 28 24.69 -61.51 -18.53
CA GLY A 28 23.86 -62.62 -18.05
C GLY A 28 22.98 -63.23 -19.14
N THR A 29 22.36 -62.41 -19.99
CA THR A 29 21.58 -62.88 -21.14
C THR A 29 22.48 -63.54 -22.20
N SER A 30 23.66 -62.99 -22.45
CA SER A 30 24.64 -63.58 -23.37
C SER A 30 25.09 -64.97 -22.91
N VAL A 31 25.43 -65.12 -21.62
CA VAL A 31 25.85 -66.41 -21.04
C VAL A 31 24.71 -67.44 -21.07
N THR A 32 23.49 -67.04 -20.73
CA THR A 32 22.32 -67.94 -20.76
C THR A 32 21.97 -68.38 -22.17
N ILE A 33 22.07 -67.51 -23.18
CA ILE A 33 21.90 -67.86 -24.59
C ILE A 33 22.95 -68.90 -25.02
N VAL A 34 24.23 -68.67 -24.70
CA VAL A 34 25.32 -69.60 -25.05
C VAL A 34 25.12 -70.98 -24.40
N LEU A 35 24.73 -71.02 -23.13
CA LEU A 35 24.44 -72.27 -22.42
C LEU A 35 23.24 -73.02 -23.03
N LEU A 36 22.16 -72.30 -23.36
CA LEU A 36 20.97 -72.89 -23.99
C LEU A 36 21.26 -73.41 -25.40
N ILE A 37 22.08 -72.71 -26.19
CA ILE A 37 22.55 -73.19 -27.49
C ILE A 37 23.37 -74.48 -27.31
N GLY A 38 24.28 -74.52 -26.33
CA GLY A 38 25.08 -75.70 -26.02
C GLY A 38 24.23 -76.90 -25.61
N ILE A 39 23.26 -76.71 -24.71
CA ILE A 39 22.32 -77.76 -24.28
C ILE A 39 21.47 -78.23 -25.47
N SER A 40 20.97 -77.30 -26.29
CA SER A 40 20.19 -77.63 -27.48
C SER A 40 21.01 -78.42 -28.52
N TYR A 41 22.30 -78.12 -28.67
CA TYR A 41 23.21 -78.85 -29.56
C TYR A 41 23.47 -80.28 -29.06
N ILE A 42 23.68 -80.46 -27.75
CA ILE A 42 23.84 -81.79 -27.14
C ILE A 42 22.56 -82.61 -27.26
N ALA A 43 21.39 -82.00 -27.05
CA ALA A 43 20.10 -82.66 -27.22
C ALA A 43 19.85 -83.08 -28.69
N PHE A 44 20.26 -82.25 -29.64
CA PHE A 44 20.22 -82.57 -31.07
C PHE A 44 21.08 -83.79 -31.43
N LEU A 45 22.32 -83.87 -30.92
CA LEU A 45 23.21 -85.04 -31.12
C LEU A 45 22.59 -86.35 -30.60
N ASN A 46 21.71 -86.27 -29.60
CA ASN A 46 20.96 -87.41 -29.04
C ASN A 46 19.60 -87.65 -29.71
N SER A 47 19.38 -87.10 -30.91
CA SER A 47 18.13 -87.24 -31.69
C SER A 47 16.87 -86.68 -31.01
N TRP A 48 17.02 -85.76 -30.05
CA TRP A 48 15.91 -85.00 -29.50
C TRP A 48 15.73 -83.73 -30.33
N TRP A 49 14.64 -83.68 -31.09
CA TRP A 49 14.34 -82.66 -32.11
C TRP A 49 13.48 -81.50 -31.58
N LEU A 50 13.04 -81.57 -30.31
CA LEU A 50 12.27 -80.54 -29.60
C LEU A 50 13.04 -79.45 -28.78
N PRO A 51 14.38 -79.32 -28.76
CA PRO A 51 15.08 -78.41 -27.83
C PRO A 51 15.19 -76.94 -28.30
N LEU A 52 14.56 -76.55 -29.40
CA LEU A 52 14.64 -75.19 -29.96
C LEU A 52 13.70 -74.16 -29.30
N ALA A 53 12.66 -74.60 -28.60
CA ALA A 53 11.71 -73.66 -27.99
C ALA A 53 12.30 -72.81 -26.84
N PRO A 54 13.10 -73.38 -25.91
CA PRO A 54 13.73 -72.59 -24.84
C PRO A 54 14.76 -71.57 -25.35
N THR A 55 15.50 -71.90 -26.41
CA THR A 55 16.48 -70.97 -27.01
C THR A 55 15.79 -69.78 -27.69
N LEU A 56 14.70 -70.03 -28.42
CA LEU A 56 13.88 -68.98 -29.03
C LEU A 56 13.21 -68.07 -27.99
N LEU A 57 12.68 -68.65 -26.90
CA LEU A 57 12.12 -67.87 -25.79
C LEU A 57 13.17 -67.03 -25.08
N ALA A 58 14.37 -67.57 -24.86
CA ALA A 58 15.47 -66.83 -24.24
C ALA A 58 15.95 -65.66 -25.11
N LEU A 59 16.03 -65.85 -26.43
CA LEU A 59 16.33 -64.77 -27.37
C LEU A 59 15.26 -63.67 -27.35
N GLY A 60 13.98 -64.06 -27.33
CA GLY A 60 12.86 -63.12 -27.21
C GLY A 60 12.90 -62.30 -25.92
N CYS A 61 13.07 -62.96 -24.77
CA CYS A 61 13.21 -62.30 -23.47
C CYS A 61 14.43 -61.36 -23.43
N SER A 62 15.57 -61.78 -23.97
CA SER A 62 16.76 -60.94 -24.03
C SER A 62 16.55 -59.70 -24.90
N SER A 63 15.88 -59.85 -26.05
CA SER A 63 15.53 -58.72 -26.91
C SER A 63 14.66 -57.70 -26.16
N VAL A 64 13.62 -58.16 -25.46
CA VAL A 64 12.71 -57.30 -24.68
C VAL A 64 13.44 -56.57 -23.55
N LEU A 65 14.33 -57.27 -22.81
CA LEU A 65 15.11 -56.66 -21.73
C LEU A 65 16.06 -55.57 -22.26
N VAL A 66 16.73 -55.82 -23.38
CA VAL A 66 17.63 -54.83 -24.00
C VAL A 66 16.85 -53.62 -24.50
N THR A 67 15.73 -53.82 -25.20
CA THR A 67 14.90 -52.69 -25.67
C THR A 67 14.35 -51.86 -24.51
N ASN A 68 13.90 -52.51 -23.44
CA ASN A 68 13.40 -51.81 -22.25
C ASN A 68 14.53 -51.02 -21.55
N PHE A 69 15.72 -51.62 -21.42
CA PHE A 69 16.87 -50.93 -20.84
C PHE A 69 17.29 -49.69 -21.65
N VAL A 70 17.31 -49.79 -22.98
CA VAL A 70 17.59 -48.65 -23.87
C VAL A 70 16.51 -47.56 -23.71
N TYR A 71 15.24 -47.94 -23.68
CA TYR A 71 14.13 -47.00 -23.50
C TYR A 71 14.20 -46.26 -22.15
N ILE A 72 14.46 -46.98 -21.06
CA ILE A 72 14.63 -46.39 -19.72
C ILE A 72 15.81 -45.41 -19.71
N SER A 73 16.93 -45.77 -20.35
CA SER A 73 18.11 -44.90 -20.43
C SER A 73 17.81 -43.61 -21.19
N GLN A 74 17.12 -43.69 -22.32
CA GLN A 74 16.68 -42.51 -23.09
C GLN A 74 15.70 -41.64 -22.29
N LEU A 75 14.77 -42.26 -21.57
CA LEU A 75 13.79 -41.56 -20.74
C LEU A 75 14.48 -40.79 -19.62
N GLN A 76 15.52 -41.36 -19.01
CA GLN A 76 16.31 -40.68 -17.98
C GLN A 76 17.11 -39.51 -18.54
N GLU A 77 17.74 -39.68 -19.70
CA GLU A 77 18.46 -38.58 -20.37
C GLU A 77 17.50 -37.43 -20.71
N TYR A 78 16.32 -37.75 -21.23
CA TYR A 78 15.28 -36.76 -21.52
C TYR A 78 14.77 -36.06 -20.26
N ASN A 79 14.53 -36.78 -19.17
CA ASN A 79 14.12 -36.18 -17.89
C ASN A 79 15.19 -35.24 -17.33
N LEU A 80 16.47 -35.63 -17.37
CA LEU A 80 17.57 -34.77 -16.92
C LEU A 80 17.68 -33.51 -17.78
N TYR A 81 17.52 -33.65 -19.10
CA TYR A 81 17.47 -32.52 -20.01
C TYR A 81 16.30 -31.57 -19.68
N LEU A 82 15.10 -32.14 -19.45
CA LEU A 82 13.90 -31.37 -19.15
C LEU A 82 13.99 -30.65 -17.80
N GLU A 83 14.54 -31.31 -16.77
CA GLU A 83 14.81 -30.70 -15.46
C GLU A 83 15.78 -29.53 -15.59
N HIS A 84 16.86 -29.69 -16.37
CA HIS A 84 17.82 -28.63 -16.62
C HIS A 84 17.20 -27.44 -17.38
N GLU A 85 16.39 -27.72 -18.41
CA GLU A 85 15.69 -26.69 -19.18
C GLU A 85 14.69 -25.94 -18.30
N VAL A 86 13.88 -26.64 -17.49
CA VAL A 86 12.92 -26.01 -16.57
C VAL A 86 13.64 -25.12 -15.55
N GLU A 87 14.75 -25.58 -14.98
CA GLU A 87 15.51 -24.80 -14.01
C GLU A 87 16.15 -23.55 -14.67
N SER A 88 16.69 -23.70 -15.88
CA SER A 88 17.18 -22.58 -16.69
C SER A 88 16.07 -21.54 -16.93
N ARG A 89 14.89 -21.98 -17.36
CA ARG A 89 13.72 -21.11 -17.59
C ARG A 89 13.26 -20.41 -16.32
N ILE A 90 13.25 -21.09 -15.18
CA ILE A 90 12.89 -20.50 -13.88
C ILE A 90 13.91 -19.43 -13.48
N GLN A 91 15.20 -19.67 -13.72
CA GLN A 91 16.25 -18.68 -13.42
C GLN A 91 16.12 -17.44 -14.30
N ASP A 92 15.91 -17.62 -15.60
CA ASP A 92 15.69 -16.53 -16.56
C ASP A 92 14.44 -15.72 -16.22
N LEU A 93 13.33 -16.39 -15.88
CA LEU A 93 12.09 -15.74 -15.48
C LEU A 93 12.27 -14.94 -14.18
N ARG A 94 12.99 -15.51 -13.19
CA ARG A 94 13.31 -14.79 -11.94
C ARG A 94 14.23 -13.60 -12.17
N LYS A 95 15.11 -13.65 -13.18
CA LYS A 95 15.99 -12.55 -13.53
C LYS A 95 15.20 -11.42 -14.20
N THR A 96 14.44 -11.74 -15.23
CA THR A 96 13.57 -10.77 -15.93
C THR A 96 12.53 -10.14 -15.00
N TYR A 97 11.93 -10.92 -14.10
CA TYR A 97 11.00 -10.37 -13.10
C TYR A 97 11.68 -9.37 -12.15
N ARG A 98 12.91 -9.66 -11.71
CA ARG A 98 13.68 -8.73 -10.87
C ARG A 98 14.05 -7.45 -11.61
N GLU A 99 14.46 -7.57 -12.87
CA GLU A 99 14.78 -6.43 -13.72
C GLU A 99 13.55 -5.56 -13.99
N LEU A 100 12.41 -6.18 -14.30
CA LEU A 100 11.14 -5.50 -14.52
C LEU A 100 10.70 -4.74 -13.27
N ARG A 101 10.73 -5.40 -12.09
CA ARG A 101 10.39 -4.77 -10.81
C ARG A 101 11.29 -3.57 -10.52
N ALA A 102 12.60 -3.73 -10.68
CA ALA A 102 13.56 -2.64 -10.46
C ALA A 102 13.36 -1.47 -11.44
N ALA A 103 12.99 -1.74 -12.69
CA ALA A 103 12.66 -0.71 -13.66
C ALA A 103 11.35 0.02 -13.30
N GLN A 104 10.32 -0.72 -12.89
CA GLN A 104 9.05 -0.15 -12.44
C GLN A 104 9.22 0.74 -11.22
N ASP A 105 9.99 0.31 -10.21
CA ASP A 105 10.30 1.12 -9.03
C ASP A 105 11.05 2.42 -9.41
N LYS A 106 11.99 2.34 -10.36
CA LYS A 106 12.69 3.52 -10.88
C LYS A 106 11.76 4.47 -11.62
N ILE A 107 10.84 3.96 -12.43
CA ILE A 107 9.84 4.78 -13.13
C ILE A 107 8.94 5.47 -12.12
N LEU A 108 8.43 4.76 -11.11
CA LEU A 108 7.58 5.31 -10.06
C LEU A 108 8.28 6.42 -9.28
N VAL A 109 9.56 6.25 -8.94
CA VAL A 109 10.37 7.31 -8.29
C VAL A 109 10.55 8.51 -9.23
N LYS A 110 10.84 8.30 -10.51
CA LYS A 110 10.98 9.39 -11.48
C LYS A 110 9.68 10.14 -11.71
N GLU A 111 8.55 9.45 -11.79
CA GLU A 111 7.23 10.03 -11.93
C GLU A 111 6.86 10.87 -10.70
N LYS A 112 7.14 10.35 -9.50
CA LYS A 112 7.02 11.12 -8.24
C LYS A 112 7.89 12.39 -8.25
N LEU A 113 9.14 12.29 -8.72
CA LEU A 113 10.06 13.44 -8.78
C LEU A 113 9.68 14.45 -9.87
N ALA A 114 9.17 13.99 -11.01
CA ALA A 114 8.70 14.85 -12.10
C ALA A 114 7.42 15.60 -11.67
N ALA A 115 6.48 14.90 -11.03
CA ALA A 115 5.32 15.52 -10.39
C ALA A 115 5.77 16.53 -9.32
N LEU A 116 6.76 16.18 -8.50
CA LEU A 116 7.35 17.07 -7.50
C LEU A 116 7.97 18.33 -8.13
N GLY A 117 8.57 18.25 -9.32
CA GLY A 117 9.20 19.38 -10.00
C GLY A 117 8.24 20.53 -10.36
N THR A 118 7.04 20.21 -10.86
CA THR A 118 5.99 21.21 -11.13
C THR A 118 5.36 21.73 -9.82
N LEU A 119 5.30 20.87 -8.80
CA LEU A 119 4.75 21.18 -7.48
C LEU A 119 5.65 22.12 -6.66
N VAL A 120 6.97 21.92 -6.65
CA VAL A 120 7.94 22.70 -5.86
C VAL A 120 7.85 24.20 -6.14
N ALA A 121 7.50 24.61 -7.36
CA ALA A 121 7.32 26.02 -7.70
C ALA A 121 6.05 26.63 -7.07
N GLY A 122 4.92 25.93 -7.11
CA GLY A 122 3.66 26.39 -6.48
C GLY A 122 3.72 26.33 -4.95
N VAL A 123 4.29 25.25 -4.42
CA VAL A 123 4.67 25.05 -3.02
C VAL A 123 5.62 26.13 -2.53
N SER A 124 6.61 26.46 -3.37
CA SER A 124 7.53 27.60 -3.26
C SER A 124 6.83 28.83 -2.72
N HIS A 125 5.84 29.20 -3.52
CA HIS A 125 5.05 30.40 -3.37
C HIS A 125 4.05 30.30 -2.21
N GLU A 126 3.43 29.14 -2.00
CA GLU A 126 2.46 28.94 -0.92
C GLU A 126 3.11 28.86 0.46
N LEU A 127 4.34 28.34 0.58
CA LEU A 127 5.12 28.30 1.82
C LEU A 127 5.73 29.67 2.14
N LYS A 128 6.14 30.41 1.11
CA LYS A 128 6.69 31.76 1.26
C LYS A 128 5.67 32.72 1.90
N ASN A 129 4.39 32.56 1.62
CA ASN A 129 3.32 33.39 2.17
C ASN A 129 3.21 33.35 3.71
N PRO A 130 2.95 32.21 4.38
CA PRO A 130 2.91 32.15 5.84
C PRO A 130 4.24 32.53 6.48
N LEU A 131 5.38 32.22 5.85
CA LEU A 131 6.69 32.67 6.35
C LEU A 131 6.82 34.20 6.37
N HIS A 132 6.35 34.89 5.32
CA HIS A 132 6.31 36.34 5.31
C HIS A 132 5.42 36.92 6.41
N PHE A 133 4.23 36.35 6.63
CA PHE A 133 3.34 36.80 7.69
C PHE A 133 3.95 36.58 9.08
N ILE A 134 4.53 35.41 9.33
CA ILE A 134 5.28 35.12 10.58
C ILE A 134 6.39 36.16 10.79
N GLN A 135 7.18 36.46 9.76
CA GLN A 135 8.26 37.44 9.84
C GLN A 135 7.74 38.85 10.14
N ASN A 136 6.67 39.28 9.47
CA ASN A 136 6.09 40.62 9.65
C ASN A 136 5.50 40.79 11.05
N PHE A 137 4.66 39.86 11.51
CA PHE A 137 4.04 39.93 12.83
C PHE A 137 5.08 39.75 13.95
N ALA A 138 6.13 38.95 13.75
CA ALA A 138 7.22 38.85 14.70
C ALA A 138 7.98 40.18 14.82
N SER A 139 8.27 40.85 13.69
CA SER A 139 8.91 42.17 13.69
C SER A 139 8.03 43.24 14.36
N LEU A 140 6.72 43.24 14.09
CA LEU A 140 5.78 44.16 14.72
C LEU A 140 5.68 43.90 16.23
N SER A 141 5.68 42.62 16.64
CA SER A 141 5.69 42.24 18.06
C SER A 141 6.95 42.72 18.77
N VAL A 142 8.12 42.65 18.13
CA VAL A 142 9.38 43.18 18.69
C VAL A 142 9.30 44.70 18.87
N ASN A 143 8.71 45.42 17.91
CA ASN A 143 8.54 46.88 18.02
C ASN A 143 7.57 47.24 19.16
N LEU A 144 6.41 46.60 19.24
CA LEU A 144 5.44 46.79 20.32
C LEU A 144 6.04 46.46 21.70
N ALA A 145 6.83 45.39 21.79
CA ALA A 145 7.51 45.04 23.03
C ALA A 145 8.57 46.08 23.44
N ASN A 146 9.27 46.70 22.48
CA ASN A 146 10.20 47.79 22.75
C ASN A 146 9.47 49.06 23.19
N GLU A 147 8.38 49.41 22.52
CA GLU A 147 7.52 50.54 22.87
C GLU A 147 6.95 50.36 24.29
N LEU A 148 6.39 49.19 24.59
CA LEU A 148 5.93 48.83 25.93
C LEU A 148 7.04 49.02 26.99
N ARG A 149 8.27 48.59 26.66
CA ARG A 149 9.41 48.74 27.56
C ARG A 149 9.80 50.20 27.79
N GLU A 150 9.67 51.05 26.79
CA GLU A 150 9.92 52.49 26.90
C GLU A 150 8.82 53.18 27.72
N THR A 151 7.55 52.86 27.47
CA THR A 151 6.40 53.35 28.24
C THR A 151 6.50 53.00 29.72
N ILE A 152 6.95 51.78 30.05
CA ILE A 152 7.12 51.32 31.44
C ILE A 152 8.37 51.94 32.11
N ARG A 153 9.39 52.34 31.33
CA ARG A 153 10.65 52.88 31.85
C ARG A 153 10.52 54.34 32.32
N ASP A 154 9.54 55.08 31.79
CA ASP A 154 9.28 56.46 32.16
C ASP A 154 8.58 56.57 33.53
N ARG A 155 9.37 56.55 34.60
CA ARG A 155 8.88 56.50 35.99
C ARG A 155 8.04 57.70 36.41
N ASP A 156 8.20 58.85 35.77
CA ASP A 156 7.53 60.09 36.18
C ASP A 156 6.06 60.14 35.74
N ARG A 157 5.67 59.33 34.73
CA ARG A 157 4.28 59.26 34.20
C ARG A 157 3.55 57.95 34.52
N CYS A 158 4.19 57.00 35.20
CA CYS A 158 3.64 55.65 35.46
C CYS A 158 2.27 55.59 36.17
N CYS A 159 1.77 56.69 36.73
CA CYS A 159 0.49 56.75 37.46
C CYS A 159 -0.62 57.49 36.68
N GLU A 160 -0.37 57.92 35.45
CA GLU A 160 -1.40 58.53 34.60
C GLU A 160 -2.30 57.46 33.97
N VAL A 161 -3.62 57.70 33.96
CA VAL A 161 -4.63 56.79 33.38
C VAL A 161 -4.34 56.51 31.90
N GLU A 162 -3.90 57.54 31.17
CA GLU A 162 -3.52 57.47 29.75
C GLU A 162 -2.35 56.49 29.49
N VAL A 163 -1.41 56.39 30.44
CA VAL A 163 -0.27 55.44 30.33
C VAL A 163 -0.73 54.00 30.53
N PHE A 164 -1.69 53.77 31.44
CA PHE A 164 -2.30 52.45 31.63
C PHE A 164 -3.13 52.00 30.42
N GLU A 165 -3.87 52.92 29.79
CA GLU A 165 -4.61 52.65 28.55
C GLU A 165 -3.66 52.28 27.40
N ASN A 166 -2.56 53.02 27.22
CA ASN A 166 -1.54 52.72 26.21
C ASN A 166 -0.85 51.36 26.46
N ILE A 167 -0.51 51.03 27.71
CA ILE A 167 0.07 49.72 28.07
C ILE A 167 -0.91 48.59 27.73
N HIS A 168 -2.19 48.77 28.02
CA HIS A 168 -3.23 47.79 27.72
C HIS A 168 -3.39 47.61 26.20
N GLU A 169 -3.41 48.70 25.43
CA GLU A 169 -3.50 48.67 23.96
C GLU A 169 -2.30 47.94 23.34
N ILE A 170 -1.07 48.31 23.72
CA ILE A 170 0.15 47.67 23.22
C ILE A 170 0.17 46.17 23.58
N SER A 171 -0.25 45.82 24.79
CA SER A 171 -0.31 44.42 25.22
C SER A 171 -1.37 43.62 24.45
N SER A 172 -2.51 44.23 24.13
CA SER A 172 -3.55 43.62 23.29
C SER A 172 -3.02 43.35 21.88
N ASN A 173 -2.42 44.36 21.24
CA ASN A 173 -1.85 44.26 19.90
C ASN A 173 -0.71 43.22 19.83
N LEU A 174 0.09 43.09 20.89
CA LEU A 174 1.11 42.04 21.00
C LEU A 174 0.48 40.64 21.02
N SER A 175 -0.60 40.47 21.77
CA SER A 175 -1.31 39.19 21.89
C SER A 175 -1.94 38.79 20.55
N GLU A 176 -2.56 39.74 19.84
CA GLU A 176 -3.10 39.53 18.49
C GLU A 176 -2.03 39.09 17.49
N ASN A 177 -0.87 39.77 17.47
CA ASN A 177 0.24 39.38 16.60
C ASN A 177 0.77 37.97 16.90
N LEU A 178 0.83 37.57 18.18
CA LEU A 178 1.25 36.22 18.56
C LEU A 178 0.25 35.15 18.12
N VAL A 179 -1.05 35.46 18.11
CA VAL A 179 -2.09 34.58 17.56
C VAL A 179 -1.90 34.41 16.05
N GLU A 180 -1.69 35.48 15.31
CA GLU A 180 -1.43 35.44 13.87
C GLU A 180 -0.16 34.62 13.53
N ILE A 181 0.94 34.82 14.28
CA ILE A 181 2.16 34.01 14.12
C ILE A 181 1.87 32.53 14.33
N LYS A 182 1.14 32.18 15.39
CA LYS A 182 0.77 30.80 15.70
C LYS A 182 -0.03 30.16 14.57
N ASP A 183 -1.00 30.87 14.01
CA ASP A 183 -1.88 30.32 12.99
C ASP A 183 -1.21 30.23 11.61
N HIS A 184 -0.37 31.21 11.25
CA HIS A 184 0.49 31.11 10.07
C HIS A 184 1.56 30.02 10.20
N SER A 185 2.09 29.77 11.40
CA SER A 185 3.04 28.67 11.68
C SER A 185 2.37 27.30 11.51
N LYS A 186 1.15 27.12 12.03
CA LYS A 186 0.35 25.90 11.79
C LYS A 186 0.11 25.67 10.30
N ARG A 187 -0.19 26.74 9.55
CA ARG A 187 -0.39 26.66 8.09
C ARG A 187 0.89 26.24 7.37
N ALA A 188 2.04 26.84 7.70
CA ALA A 188 3.33 26.45 7.14
C ALA A 188 3.65 24.97 7.44
N ASN A 189 3.39 24.51 8.67
CA ASN A 189 3.58 23.11 9.05
C ASN A 189 2.66 22.16 8.27
N ALA A 190 1.39 22.51 8.07
CA ALA A 190 0.47 21.71 7.26
C ALA A 190 0.93 21.60 5.80
N ILE A 191 1.46 22.69 5.22
CA ILE A 191 2.05 22.72 3.88
C ILE A 191 3.23 21.72 3.79
N VAL A 192 4.17 21.79 4.75
CA VAL A 192 5.33 20.87 4.80
C VAL A 192 4.91 19.41 5.02
N GLN A 193 3.95 19.14 5.89
CA GLN A 193 3.41 17.79 6.12
C GLN A 193 2.73 17.20 4.88
N THR A 194 2.22 18.05 3.98
CA THR A 194 1.62 17.63 2.71
C THR A 194 2.68 17.29 1.65
N MET A 195 3.91 17.78 1.79
CA MET A 195 5.02 17.59 0.83
C MET A 195 5.94 16.43 1.16
N LEU A 196 6.05 16.08 2.44
CA LEU A 196 6.85 14.93 2.84
C LEU A 196 6.12 13.66 2.38
N PRO A 197 6.72 12.85 1.48
CA PRO A 197 6.31 11.46 1.35
C PRO A 197 6.47 10.87 2.75
N HIS A 198 5.41 10.28 3.31
CA HIS A 198 5.50 9.67 4.63
C HIS A 198 6.60 8.61 4.57
N PRO A 199 7.69 8.76 5.35
CA PRO A 199 8.76 7.78 5.39
C PRO A 199 8.33 6.62 6.28
N ASP A 200 7.15 6.06 6.04
CA ASP A 200 6.71 4.82 6.66
C ASP A 200 6.65 3.76 5.56
N GLY A 201 7.85 3.30 5.20
CA GLY A 201 8.07 1.95 4.72
C GLY A 201 7.94 0.91 5.85
N VAL A 202 7.45 1.29 7.03
CA VAL A 202 6.88 0.33 7.97
C VAL A 202 5.47 0.08 7.46
N ALA A 203 5.27 -1.06 6.83
CA ALA A 203 3.92 -1.57 6.61
C ALA A 203 3.19 -1.44 7.96
N SER A 204 2.23 -0.52 8.05
CA SER A 204 1.20 -0.60 9.09
C SER A 204 0.68 -2.03 8.94
N ASP A 205 0.86 -2.91 9.92
CA ASP A 205 0.39 -4.28 9.71
C ASP A 205 -1.12 -4.24 9.55
N ARG A 206 -1.64 -5.07 8.64
CA ARG A 206 -3.09 -5.25 8.57
C ARG A 206 -3.54 -5.84 9.89
N THR A 207 -4.55 -5.20 10.48
CA THR A 207 -5.15 -5.67 11.71
C THR A 207 -6.62 -5.99 11.45
N PRO A 208 -7.14 -7.10 12.01
CA PRO A 208 -8.57 -7.38 11.97
C PRO A 208 -9.31 -6.30 12.75
N THR A 209 -10.03 -5.45 12.02
CA THR A 209 -10.64 -4.24 12.55
C THR A 209 -12.15 -4.27 12.34
N ASP A 210 -12.91 -3.84 13.37
CA ASP A 210 -14.34 -3.56 13.27
C ASP A 210 -14.54 -2.16 12.67
N ILE A 211 -15.09 -2.12 11.45
CA ILE A 211 -15.30 -0.88 10.69
C ILE A 211 -16.30 0.05 11.39
N ASN A 212 -17.36 -0.48 11.99
CA ASN A 212 -18.38 0.33 12.65
C ASN A 212 -17.82 0.96 13.93
N ALA A 213 -17.03 0.21 14.69
CA ALA A 213 -16.34 0.72 15.88
C ALA A 213 -15.28 1.78 15.53
N LEU A 214 -14.55 1.57 14.41
CA LEU A 214 -13.58 2.53 13.89
C LEU A 214 -14.27 3.85 13.52
N LEU A 215 -15.34 3.79 12.73
CA LEU A 215 -16.15 4.95 12.34
C LEU A 215 -16.66 5.72 13.55
N ASP A 216 -17.18 5.03 14.57
CA ASP A 216 -17.65 5.68 15.79
C ASP A 216 -16.56 6.43 16.53
N SER A 217 -15.37 5.84 16.61
CA SER A 217 -14.21 6.45 17.26
C SER A 217 -13.71 7.67 16.48
N THR A 218 -13.63 7.55 15.16
CA THR A 218 -13.23 8.62 14.25
C THR A 218 -14.22 9.80 14.29
N ILE A 219 -15.53 9.52 14.25
CA ILE A 219 -16.54 10.58 14.31
C ILE A 219 -16.51 11.32 15.65
N LYS A 220 -16.36 10.59 16.77
CA LYS A 220 -16.18 11.24 18.09
C LYS A 220 -14.98 12.18 18.08
N LEU A 221 -13.84 11.72 17.56
CA LEU A 221 -12.61 12.52 17.49
C LEU A 221 -12.83 13.80 16.69
N VAL A 222 -13.46 13.71 15.52
CA VAL A 222 -13.81 14.88 14.69
C VAL A 222 -14.74 15.82 15.44
N LEU A 223 -15.82 15.34 16.05
CA LEU A 223 -16.74 16.21 16.80
C LEU A 223 -16.03 16.96 17.94
N TYR A 224 -15.16 16.29 18.69
CA TYR A 224 -14.36 16.95 19.74
C TYR A 224 -13.35 17.94 19.19
N SER A 225 -12.69 17.64 18.06
CA SER A 225 -11.69 18.54 17.45
C SER A 225 -12.33 19.82 16.90
N GLN A 226 -13.58 19.72 16.42
CA GLN A 226 -14.32 20.85 15.84
C GLN A 226 -14.99 21.74 16.89
N GLN A 227 -15.32 21.23 18.09
CA GLN A 227 -15.87 22.03 19.18
C GLN A 227 -14.99 23.22 19.59
N GLY A 228 -13.66 23.09 19.43
CA GLY A 228 -12.72 24.19 19.71
C GLY A 228 -12.54 25.20 18.57
N LYS A 229 -12.97 24.87 17.35
CA LYS A 229 -12.86 25.74 16.16
C LYS A 229 -14.17 26.43 15.80
N TYR A 230 -15.29 25.74 15.98
CA TYR A 230 -16.63 26.20 15.62
C TYR A 230 -17.54 26.14 16.85
N THR A 231 -17.37 27.12 17.74
CA THR A 231 -18.03 27.17 19.06
C THR A 231 -19.54 27.07 18.92
N ASN A 232 -20.15 26.11 19.63
CA ASN A 232 -21.61 25.90 19.72
C ASN A 232 -22.34 25.66 18.39
N PHE A 233 -21.72 25.04 17.39
CA PHE A 233 -22.43 24.64 16.17
C PHE A 233 -23.22 23.33 16.35
N PRO A 234 -24.58 23.33 16.31
CA PRO A 234 -25.38 22.13 16.49
C PRO A 234 -25.46 21.33 15.19
N ILE A 235 -24.73 20.21 15.11
CA ILE A 235 -24.79 19.29 13.97
C ILE A 235 -25.53 18.01 14.33
N ASN A 236 -26.50 17.61 13.49
CA ASN A 236 -27.15 16.32 13.60
C ASN A 236 -26.30 15.27 12.90
N LEU A 237 -26.09 14.14 13.57
CA LEU A 237 -25.34 13.01 13.06
C LEU A 237 -26.25 11.78 13.05
N GLU A 238 -26.53 11.27 11.86
CA GLU A 238 -27.28 10.04 11.68
C GLU A 238 -26.33 8.90 11.27
N LYS A 239 -26.49 7.74 11.89
CA LYS A 239 -25.64 6.57 11.69
C LYS A 239 -26.50 5.37 11.33
N ASN A 240 -26.26 4.80 10.16
CA ASN A 240 -26.94 3.59 9.70
C ASN A 240 -25.91 2.50 9.40
N TYR A 241 -25.58 1.72 10.42
CA TYR A 241 -24.54 0.70 10.30
C TYR A 241 -25.10 -0.68 10.03
N ASP A 242 -24.60 -1.33 8.99
CA ASP A 242 -24.85 -2.75 8.75
C ASP A 242 -24.07 -3.60 9.76
N ARG A 243 -24.81 -4.31 10.62
CA ARG A 243 -24.25 -5.18 11.68
C ARG A 243 -23.74 -6.51 11.15
N SER A 244 -24.00 -6.83 9.88
CA SER A 244 -23.52 -8.07 9.26
C SER A 244 -22.05 -8.00 8.83
N ILE A 245 -21.43 -6.82 8.89
CA ILE A 245 -20.04 -6.60 8.51
C ILE A 245 -19.11 -7.33 9.50
N PRO A 246 -18.29 -8.30 9.03
CA PRO A 246 -17.30 -8.96 9.88
C PRO A 246 -16.10 -8.05 10.14
N GLN A 247 -15.18 -8.47 11.01
CA GLN A 247 -13.86 -7.83 11.10
C GLN A 247 -13.08 -8.03 9.80
N ILE A 248 -12.39 -6.98 9.36
CA ILE A 248 -11.65 -6.98 8.08
C ILE A 248 -10.20 -6.60 8.35
N GLU A 249 -9.29 -7.31 7.70
CA GLU A 249 -7.85 -7.04 7.71
C GLU A 249 -7.52 -5.77 6.93
N ILE A 250 -7.30 -4.67 7.65
CA ILE A 250 -7.05 -3.35 7.08
C ILE A 250 -5.94 -2.59 7.79
N PHE A 251 -5.50 -1.52 7.15
CA PHE A 251 -4.64 -0.51 7.74
C PHE A 251 -5.51 0.51 8.49
N ASP A 252 -5.78 0.24 9.76
CA ASP A 252 -6.73 0.99 10.60
C ASP A 252 -6.38 2.49 10.73
N ARG A 253 -5.09 2.83 10.88
CA ARG A 253 -4.57 4.19 10.99
C ARG A 253 -4.77 4.98 9.71
N GLU A 254 -4.48 4.36 8.57
CA GLU A 254 -4.63 4.96 7.24
C GLU A 254 -6.10 5.21 6.93
N LEU A 255 -6.97 4.22 7.21
CA LEU A 255 -8.41 4.40 7.06
C LEU A 255 -8.94 5.49 7.99
N SER A 256 -8.54 5.50 9.26
CA SER A 256 -8.94 6.53 10.23
C SER A 256 -8.61 7.93 9.75
N ARG A 257 -7.39 8.15 9.25
CA ARG A 257 -6.97 9.45 8.71
C ARG A 257 -7.81 9.86 7.51
N SER A 258 -8.10 8.92 6.62
CA SER A 258 -8.95 9.15 5.45
C SER A 258 -10.33 9.63 5.91
N LEU A 259 -10.95 8.89 6.83
CA LEU A 259 -12.26 9.18 7.40
C LEU A 259 -12.30 10.53 8.12
N ILE A 260 -11.26 10.88 8.88
CA ILE A 260 -11.16 12.20 9.52
C ILE A 260 -11.23 13.31 8.46
N ASN A 261 -10.47 13.20 7.37
CA ASN A 261 -10.47 14.22 6.32
C ASN A 261 -11.85 14.33 5.65
N ILE A 262 -12.54 13.21 5.41
CA ILE A 262 -13.90 13.23 4.82
C ILE A 262 -14.86 13.95 5.75
N LEU A 263 -14.85 13.57 7.02
CA LEU A 263 -15.77 14.08 8.03
C LEU A 263 -15.51 15.55 8.35
N ASP A 264 -14.24 15.97 8.40
CA ASP A 264 -13.86 17.39 8.57
C ASP A 264 -14.41 18.24 7.41
N ASN A 265 -14.37 17.72 6.19
CA ASN A 265 -14.90 18.40 5.02
C ASN A 265 -16.42 18.47 5.00
N ALA A 266 -17.08 17.36 5.32
CA ALA A 266 -18.53 17.32 5.50
C ALA A 266 -18.96 18.34 6.57
N TYR A 267 -18.27 18.38 7.71
CA TYR A 267 -18.52 19.32 8.78
C TYR A 267 -18.36 20.77 8.30
N TYR A 268 -17.26 21.08 7.62
CA TYR A 268 -16.99 22.43 7.11
C TYR A 268 -18.01 22.87 6.06
N ALA A 269 -18.40 21.98 5.14
CA ALA A 269 -19.40 22.27 4.11
C ALA A 269 -20.78 22.60 4.71
N VAL A 270 -21.17 21.83 5.73
CA VAL A 270 -22.42 22.05 6.48
C VAL A 270 -22.36 23.33 7.30
N TYR A 271 -21.24 23.57 7.99
CA TYR A 271 -21.01 24.80 8.74
C TYR A 271 -21.14 26.05 7.86
N GLN A 272 -20.46 26.07 6.71
CA GLN A 272 -20.54 27.20 5.78
C GLN A 272 -21.95 27.48 5.30
N LYS A 273 -22.70 26.43 4.94
CA LYS A 273 -24.09 26.61 4.50
C LYS A 273 -24.96 27.17 5.61
N ALA A 274 -24.73 26.73 6.86
CA ALA A 274 -25.43 27.26 8.02
C ALA A 274 -25.11 28.73 8.33
N GLN A 275 -23.92 29.22 7.95
CA GLN A 275 -23.59 30.65 8.05
C GLN A 275 -24.32 31.50 7.00
N LEU A 276 -24.72 30.90 5.88
CA LEU A 276 -25.34 31.62 4.74
C LEU A 276 -26.87 31.58 4.75
N ILE A 277 -27.48 30.66 5.49
CA ILE A 277 -28.94 30.40 5.47
C ILE A 277 -29.50 30.48 6.91
N ASP A 278 -30.57 31.24 7.13
CA ASP A 278 -31.16 31.47 8.45
C ASP A 278 -32.22 30.41 8.89
N SER A 279 -32.28 30.22 10.22
CA SER A 279 -33.29 29.65 11.14
C SER A 279 -33.92 28.27 10.91
N ASN A 280 -34.03 27.76 9.68
CA ASN A 280 -34.66 26.46 9.39
C ASN A 280 -33.73 25.41 8.78
N PHE A 281 -32.47 25.76 8.52
CA PHE A 281 -31.48 24.77 8.10
C PHE A 281 -31.16 23.83 9.27
N ARG A 282 -31.24 22.53 9.03
CA ARG A 282 -30.86 21.49 9.99
C ARG A 282 -29.56 20.85 9.52
N PRO A 283 -28.39 21.28 10.05
CA PRO A 283 -27.10 20.67 9.75
C PRO A 283 -27.15 19.15 9.94
N LEU A 284 -26.85 18.37 8.89
CA LEU A 284 -26.92 16.91 8.93
C LEU A 284 -25.72 16.29 8.23
N ILE A 285 -25.08 15.34 8.92
CA ILE A 285 -24.16 14.37 8.33
C ILE A 285 -24.75 12.97 8.56
N LEU A 286 -24.88 12.21 7.48
CA LEU A 286 -25.31 10.83 7.48
C LEU A 286 -24.09 9.94 7.20
N VAL A 287 -23.88 8.92 8.03
CA VAL A 287 -22.84 7.92 7.84
C VAL A 287 -23.49 6.54 7.77
N GLU A 288 -23.29 5.85 6.64
CA GLU A 288 -23.86 4.52 6.42
C GLU A 288 -22.77 3.50 6.09
N THR A 289 -23.00 2.25 6.50
CA THR A 289 -22.19 1.11 6.07
C THR A 289 -23.05 0.04 5.45
N GLU A 290 -22.54 -0.61 4.41
CA GLU A 290 -23.24 -1.66 3.67
C GLU A 290 -22.27 -2.83 3.39
N ASN A 291 -22.68 -4.04 3.77
CA ASN A 291 -21.90 -5.24 3.51
C ASN A 291 -22.15 -5.77 2.08
N LEU A 292 -21.15 -5.67 1.22
CA LEU A 292 -21.19 -6.19 -0.16
C LEU A 292 -20.55 -7.58 -0.29
N LYS A 293 -20.41 -8.32 0.82
CA LYS A 293 -19.75 -9.65 0.96
C LYS A 293 -18.24 -9.62 0.71
N GLU A 294 -17.80 -9.23 -0.48
CA GLU A 294 -16.39 -9.15 -0.86
C GLU A 294 -15.76 -7.80 -0.49
N SER A 295 -16.62 -6.81 -0.23
CA SER A 295 -16.20 -5.49 0.20
C SER A 295 -17.17 -4.84 1.16
N VAL A 296 -16.72 -3.83 1.89
CA VAL A 296 -17.57 -2.94 2.68
C VAL A 296 -17.67 -1.61 1.98
N LYS A 297 -18.91 -1.11 1.87
CA LYS A 297 -19.18 0.23 1.37
C LYS A 297 -19.42 1.16 2.55
N ILE A 298 -18.70 2.27 2.58
CA ILE A 298 -18.88 3.36 3.55
C ILE A 298 -19.41 4.57 2.79
N VAL A 299 -20.57 5.07 3.21
CA VAL A 299 -21.19 6.27 2.64
C VAL A 299 -21.14 7.38 3.67
N ILE A 300 -20.56 8.52 3.30
CA ILE A 300 -20.63 9.74 4.09
C ILE A 300 -21.35 10.79 3.26
N GLN A 301 -22.48 11.26 3.75
CA GLN A 301 -23.31 12.24 3.08
C GLN A 301 -23.50 13.47 3.96
N ASP A 302 -23.37 14.64 3.36
CA ASP A 302 -23.61 15.92 4.00
C ASP A 302 -24.73 16.68 3.29
N ASN A 303 -25.44 17.53 4.02
CA ASN A 303 -26.41 18.44 3.43
C ASN A 303 -25.87 19.87 3.27
N GLY A 304 -24.55 20.01 3.17
CA GLY A 304 -23.81 21.26 3.04
C GLY A 304 -24.00 21.93 1.69
N ALA A 305 -23.04 22.77 1.32
CA ALA A 305 -23.17 23.67 0.19
C ALA A 305 -22.98 23.03 -1.20
N GLY A 306 -22.78 21.72 -1.27
CA GLY A 306 -22.54 21.02 -2.53
C GLY A 306 -21.13 21.27 -3.09
N ILE A 307 -20.77 20.46 -4.09
CA ILE A 307 -19.57 20.65 -4.90
C ILE A 307 -20.02 21.15 -6.28
N PRO A 308 -19.56 22.33 -6.74
CA PRO A 308 -19.82 22.81 -8.09
C PRO A 308 -19.37 21.83 -9.19
N GLU A 309 -20.19 21.67 -10.25
CA GLU A 309 -19.95 20.68 -11.32
C GLU A 309 -18.62 20.89 -12.07
N ASP A 310 -18.14 22.12 -12.15
CA ASP A 310 -16.89 22.51 -12.80
C ASP A 310 -15.64 22.03 -12.06
N ILE A 311 -15.76 21.75 -10.75
CA ILE A 311 -14.65 21.27 -9.92
C ILE A 311 -14.78 19.79 -9.52
N ILE A 312 -15.95 19.15 -9.68
CA ILE A 312 -16.18 17.72 -9.33
C ILE A 312 -15.11 16.81 -9.93
N GLY A 313 -14.74 17.01 -11.20
CA GLY A 313 -13.72 16.19 -11.88
C GLY A 313 -12.30 16.42 -11.37
N LYS A 314 -12.06 17.50 -10.61
CA LYS A 314 -10.74 17.95 -10.16
C LYS A 314 -10.57 17.94 -8.64
N ILE A 315 -11.60 17.52 -7.88
CA ILE A 315 -11.52 17.42 -6.40
C ILE A 315 -10.46 16.40 -5.93
N PHE A 316 -10.05 15.50 -6.83
CA PHE A 316 -9.01 14.51 -6.60
C PHE A 316 -7.65 14.91 -7.19
N ASP A 317 -7.54 16.08 -7.84
CA ASP A 317 -6.27 16.57 -8.40
C ASP A 317 -5.45 17.26 -7.32
N PRO A 318 -4.14 16.96 -7.21
CA PRO A 318 -3.30 17.61 -6.24
C PRO A 318 -3.01 19.07 -6.68
N PHE A 319 -3.42 20.04 -5.85
CA PHE A 319 -3.09 21.50 -5.90
C PHE A 319 -3.73 22.36 -7.01
N LEU A 320 -5.06 22.55 -6.94
CA LEU A 320 -5.73 23.70 -7.60
C LEU A 320 -5.46 25.02 -6.84
N LEU A 321 -5.07 26.07 -7.59
CA LEU A 321 -4.53 27.35 -7.12
C LEU A 321 -5.54 28.29 -6.40
N PRO A 322 -5.07 29.34 -5.67
CA PRO A 322 -5.74 29.99 -4.55
C PRO A 322 -6.91 30.96 -4.83
N SER A 323 -7.36 31.16 -6.07
CA SER A 323 -8.37 32.20 -6.36
C SER A 323 -9.81 31.79 -6.05
N HIS A 324 -10.08 30.56 -5.60
CA HIS A 324 -11.44 30.03 -5.38
C HIS A 324 -11.65 29.45 -3.96
N LYS A 325 -10.84 29.88 -2.98
CA LYS A 325 -10.93 29.41 -1.59
C LYS A 325 -12.09 30.10 -0.85
N GLU A 326 -13.29 29.58 -1.04
CA GLU A 326 -14.29 29.55 0.04
C GLU A 326 -14.75 28.14 0.41
N LYS A 327 -14.52 27.05 -0.35
CA LYS A 327 -15.05 25.71 0.01
C LYS A 327 -14.05 24.56 -0.13
N VAL A 328 -13.83 23.89 1.03
CA VAL A 328 -13.51 22.47 1.31
C VAL A 328 -12.13 21.94 0.84
N ARG A 329 -11.39 21.29 1.75
CA ARG A 329 -9.92 21.08 1.74
C ARG A 329 -9.50 19.61 1.98
N ASP A 330 -8.41 19.17 1.35
CA ASP A 330 -7.54 18.03 1.72
C ASP A 330 -8.02 16.60 1.34
N TRP A 331 -7.57 16.04 0.19
CA TRP A 331 -8.00 14.69 -0.28
C TRP A 331 -7.00 13.74 -0.98
N VAL A 332 -5.83 14.19 -1.46
CA VAL A 332 -5.26 13.52 -2.67
C VAL A 332 -4.27 12.35 -2.45
N TYR A 333 -4.27 11.64 -1.31
CA TYR A 333 -3.38 10.45 -1.21
C TYR A 333 -3.98 9.16 -0.63
N GLN A 334 -5.28 9.10 -0.35
CA GLN A 334 -5.83 7.93 0.34
C GLN A 334 -6.96 7.17 -0.37
N LEU A 335 -7.50 7.64 -1.48
CA LEU A 335 -8.65 6.98 -2.14
C LEU A 335 -8.29 5.90 -3.18
N LEU A 336 -7.02 5.68 -3.50
CA LEU A 336 -6.61 4.65 -4.47
C LEU A 336 -5.93 3.41 -3.89
N THR A 337 -5.83 3.29 -2.56
CA THR A 337 -5.26 2.06 -1.96
C THR A 337 -5.84 1.71 -0.57
N ILE A 338 -7.16 1.79 -0.36
CA ILE A 338 -7.78 1.20 0.84
C ILE A 338 -8.32 -0.18 0.47
N SER A 339 -7.43 -1.16 0.32
CA SER A 339 -7.74 -2.60 0.15
C SER A 339 -8.65 -2.94 -1.06
N SER A 340 -8.47 -4.11 -1.67
CA SER A 340 -9.46 -4.63 -2.64
C SER A 340 -10.88 -4.80 -2.04
N SER A 341 -11.02 -4.68 -0.71
CA SER A 341 -12.22 -4.98 0.06
C SER A 341 -12.95 -3.76 0.65
N ILE A 342 -12.58 -2.50 0.36
CA ILE A 342 -13.34 -1.34 0.87
C ILE A 342 -13.64 -0.35 -0.25
N LYS A 343 -14.90 0.09 -0.34
CA LYS A 343 -15.39 1.14 -1.24
C LYS A 343 -15.89 2.32 -0.42
N ILE A 344 -15.31 3.49 -0.62
CA ILE A 344 -15.75 4.71 0.08
C ILE A 344 -16.44 5.62 -0.93
N ALA A 345 -17.64 6.07 -0.60
CA ALA A 345 -18.40 7.03 -1.39
C ALA A 345 -18.72 8.27 -0.52
N ALA A 346 -18.33 9.44 -0.99
CA ALA A 346 -18.76 10.72 -0.42
C ALA A 346 -19.76 11.36 -1.38
N ARG A 347 -20.92 11.80 -0.86
CA ARG A 347 -21.96 12.46 -1.66
C ARG A 347 -22.40 13.74 -0.96
N SER A 348 -22.24 14.86 -1.65
CA SER A 348 -22.87 16.13 -1.24
C SER A 348 -24.16 16.31 -2.05
N ASN A 349 -25.24 16.75 -1.40
CA ASN A 349 -26.56 16.89 -2.00
C ASN A 349 -26.73 18.16 -2.84
#